data_AF-A0A971AQA0-F1
#
_entry.id   AF-A0A971AQA0-F1
#
_cell.length_a   1.000
_cell.length_b   1.000
_cell.length_c   1.000
_cell.angle_alpha   90.00
_cell.angle_beta   90.00
_cell.angle_gamma   90.00
#
_symmetry.space_group_name_H-M   'P 1'
#
loop_
_entity.id
_entity.type
_entity.pdbx_description
1 polymer ?
#
loop_
_entity_poly.entity_id
_entity_poly.type
_entity_poly.pdbx_seq_one_letter_code
_entity_poly.pdbx_strand_id
1 'polypeptide(L)'
;MGNCIYCGKPAGFLRRKHRECEQKRKRGSFRGRPVEVSQKVLVDRGILAVITKHLYFHGQKKVFRVRWDKVVSFMPFSDGIGIQRDAMTAKPQYFITGDGWFAYNLVVNTANLG
;
A
#
# COMPACT_ATOMS: atom_id res chain seq x y z
N MET A 1 20.01 -32.99 -36.72
CA MET A 1 19.58 -33.23 -35.32
C MET A 1 19.57 -31.88 -34.60
N GLY A 2 18.47 -31.52 -33.93
CA GLY A 2 18.39 -30.22 -33.26
C GLY A 2 19.08 -30.27 -31.89
N ASN A 3 19.89 -29.27 -31.56
CA ASN A 3 20.44 -29.14 -30.21
C ASN A 3 19.41 -28.50 -29.27
N CYS A 4 19.45 -28.88 -28.00
CA CYS A 4 18.62 -28.29 -26.96
C CYS A 4 18.96 -26.82 -26.77
N ILE A 5 17.96 -25.92 -26.87
CA ILE A 5 18.14 -24.46 -26.68
C ILE A 5 18.66 -24.05 -25.30
N TYR A 6 18.64 -24.96 -24.31
CA TYR A 6 19.04 -24.66 -22.93
C TYR A 6 20.42 -25.18 -22.55
N CYS A 7 20.88 -26.28 -23.15
CA CYS A 7 22.14 -26.92 -22.77
C CYS A 7 23.07 -27.20 -23.95
N GLY A 8 22.65 -26.92 -25.19
CA GLY A 8 23.47 -27.12 -26.39
C GLY A 8 23.70 -28.57 -26.80
N LYS A 9 23.32 -29.55 -25.97
CA LYS A 9 23.46 -30.98 -26.26
C LYS A 9 22.37 -31.46 -27.24
N PRO A 10 22.58 -32.55 -28.00
CA PRO A 10 21.59 -33.09 -28.92
C PRO A 10 20.25 -33.33 -28.23
N ALA A 11 19.19 -32.69 -28.71
CA ALA A 11 17.83 -33.02 -28.35
C ALA A 11 17.33 -34.06 -29.36
N GLY A 12 16.63 -35.09 -28.87
CA GLY A 12 16.16 -36.21 -29.69
C GLY A 12 15.32 -35.78 -30.91
N PHE A 13 14.95 -36.74 -31.75
CA PHE A 13 14.26 -36.49 -33.02
C PHE A 13 13.06 -35.54 -32.85
N LEU A 14 13.08 -34.42 -33.58
CA LEU A 14 12.08 -33.34 -33.60
C LEU A 14 11.90 -32.52 -32.30
N ARG A 15 12.78 -32.64 -31.29
CA ARG A 15 12.69 -31.82 -30.07
C ARG A 15 13.69 -30.66 -30.10
N ARG A 16 13.25 -29.46 -29.71
CA ARG A 16 14.10 -28.26 -29.56
C ARG A 16 14.67 -28.09 -28.13
N LYS A 17 14.21 -28.89 -27.17
CA LYS A 17 14.58 -28.82 -25.74
C LYS A 17 14.43 -30.18 -25.06
N HIS A 18 15.20 -30.43 -24.01
CA HIS A 18 14.99 -31.57 -23.11
C HIS A 18 13.88 -31.27 -22.08
N ARG A 19 13.13 -32.30 -21.69
CA ARG A 19 12.06 -32.21 -20.68
C ARG A 19 12.62 -31.73 -19.34
N GLU A 20 13.81 -32.22 -18.97
CA GLU A 20 14.50 -31.85 -17.73
C GLU A 20 14.96 -30.39 -17.74
N CYS A 21 15.57 -29.92 -18.84
CA CYS A 21 15.98 -28.52 -18.99
C CYS A 21 14.78 -27.55 -18.93
N GLU A 22 13.64 -27.94 -19.53
CA GLU A 22 12.42 -27.16 -19.43
C GLU A 22 11.87 -27.10 -18.00
N GLN A 23 11.86 -28.23 -17.28
CA GLN A 23 11.42 -28.28 -15.89
C GLN A 23 12.32 -27.47 -14.95
N LYS A 24 13.64 -27.47 -15.19
CA LYS A 24 14.60 -26.65 -14.43
C LYS A 24 14.32 -25.15 -14.64
N ARG A 25 14.03 -24.72 -15.87
CA ARG A 25 13.67 -23.32 -16.17
C ARG A 25 12.31 -22.92 -15.59
N LYS A 26 11.30 -23.80 -15.64
CA LYS A 26 9.98 -23.55 -15.04
C LYS A 26 10.08 -23.36 -13.51
N ARG A 27 10.92 -24.14 -12.82
CA ARG A 27 11.15 -24.01 -11.37
C ARG A 27 11.86 -22.71 -10.99
N GLY A 28 12.72 -22.15 -11.85
CA GLY A 28 13.38 -20.86 -11.63
C GLY A 28 12.59 -19.62 -12.09
N SER A 29 11.35 -19.79 -12.58
CA SER A 29 10.54 -18.67 -13.09
C SER A 29 9.69 -17.98 -12.01
N PHE A 30 9.92 -18.27 -10.73
CA PHE A 30 9.46 -17.44 -9.62
C PHE A 30 10.33 -16.16 -9.60
N ARG A 31 9.98 -15.21 -10.47
CA ARG A 31 10.42 -13.83 -10.31
C ARG A 31 9.67 -13.31 -9.09
N GLY A 32 10.30 -13.39 -7.91
CA GLY A 32 9.78 -12.76 -6.71
C GLY A 32 9.37 -11.35 -7.07
N ARG A 33 8.09 -11.02 -6.94
CA ARG A 33 7.68 -9.62 -7.05
C ARG A 33 8.47 -8.90 -5.96
N PRO A 34 9.19 -7.81 -6.27
CA PRO A 34 9.85 -7.03 -5.24
C PRO A 34 8.81 -6.74 -4.16
N VAL A 35 9.09 -7.14 -2.93
CA VAL A 35 8.22 -6.84 -1.79
C VAL A 35 8.24 -5.31 -1.67
N GLU A 36 7.13 -4.67 -1.99
CA GLU A 36 6.99 -3.24 -1.79
C GLU A 36 7.03 -2.97 -0.28
N VAL A 37 8.20 -2.58 0.21
CA VAL A 37 8.39 -2.21 1.61
C VAL A 37 7.75 -0.84 1.81
N SER A 38 6.54 -0.82 2.36
CA SER A 38 5.87 0.41 2.74
C SER A 38 6.43 0.91 4.08
N GLN A 39 7.24 1.97 4.03
CA GLN A 39 7.75 2.60 5.24
C GLN A 39 6.89 3.80 5.63
N LYS A 40 6.50 3.88 6.91
CA LYS A 40 5.89 5.09 7.49
C LYS A 40 6.98 6.14 7.71
N VAL A 41 6.80 7.32 7.12
CA VAL A 41 7.72 8.45 7.28
C VAL A 41 6.99 9.57 8.02
N LEU A 42 7.64 10.15 9.04
CA LEU A 42 7.10 11.32 9.73
C LEU A 42 7.06 12.51 8.76
N VAL A 43 5.85 12.95 8.42
CA VAL A 43 5.67 14.09 7.51
C VAL A 43 5.74 15.41 8.28
N ASP A 44 4.99 15.51 9.38
CA ASP A 44 4.88 16.74 10.17
C ASP A 44 4.29 16.46 11.56
N ARG A 45 4.39 17.44 12.47
CA ARG A 45 3.75 17.45 13.78
C ARG A 45 2.86 18.68 13.88
N GLY A 46 1.67 18.50 14.45
CA GLY A 46 0.67 19.57 14.47
C GLY A 46 -0.63 19.17 15.13
N ILE A 47 -1.62 20.03 14.98
CA ILE A 47 -2.97 19.85 15.52
C ILE A 47 -3.84 19.19 14.47
N LEU A 48 -4.53 18.12 14.87
CA LEU A 48 -5.61 17.51 14.10
C LEU A 48 -6.94 17.96 14.69
N ALA A 49 -7.73 18.72 13.94
CA ALA A 49 -9.02 19.21 14.38
C ALA A 49 -10.14 18.52 13.59
N VAL A 50 -11.07 17.91 14.32
CA VAL A 50 -12.24 17.21 13.80
C VAL A 50 -13.44 18.12 13.98
N ILE A 51 -14.12 18.49 12.88
CA ILE A 51 -15.35 19.27 12.91
C ILE A 51 -16.44 18.60 12.07
N THR A 52 -17.69 19.07 12.16
CA THR A 52 -18.85 18.40 11.55
C THR A 52 -18.77 18.17 10.04
N LYS A 53 -18.10 19.03 9.26
CA LYS A 53 -17.99 18.87 7.79
C LYS A 53 -16.60 18.51 7.28
N HIS A 54 -15.57 18.69 8.11
CA HIS A 54 -14.17 18.60 7.66
C HIS A 54 -13.24 18.08 8.76
N LEU A 55 -12.18 17.44 8.31
CA LEU A 55 -10.95 17.21 9.05
C LEU A 55 -9.92 18.26 8.68
N TYR A 56 -9.35 18.93 9.67
CA TYR A 56 -8.24 19.86 9.50
C TYR A 56 -6.97 19.29 10.11
N PHE A 57 -5.86 19.52 9.42
CA PHE A 57 -4.54 19.34 9.98
C PHE A 57 -3.75 20.63 9.82
N HIS A 58 -3.13 21.07 10.90
CA HIS A 58 -2.26 22.23 10.92
C HIS A 58 -0.93 21.87 11.60
N GLY A 59 0.09 21.61 10.80
CA GLY A 59 1.47 21.44 11.22
C GLY A 59 2.38 22.53 10.66
N GLN A 60 3.66 22.48 11.01
CA GLN A 60 4.64 23.50 10.60
C GLN A 60 4.95 23.47 9.10
N LYS A 61 4.96 22.27 8.49
CA LYS A 61 5.31 22.05 7.09
C LYS A 61 4.09 21.83 6.21
N LYS A 62 3.00 21.31 6.78
CA LYS A 62 1.81 20.92 6.03
C LYS A 62 0.55 21.39 6.75
N VAL A 63 -0.29 22.09 6.00
CA VAL A 63 -1.62 22.48 6.41
C VAL A 63 -2.59 21.98 5.36
N PHE A 64 -3.67 21.32 5.77
CA PHE A 64 -4.73 20.92 4.84
C PHE A 64 -6.08 20.81 5.54
N ARG A 65 -7.12 20.85 4.73
CA ARG A 65 -8.47 20.45 5.11
C ARG A 65 -8.99 19.40 4.15
N VAL A 66 -9.81 18.50 4.67
CA VAL A 66 -10.47 17.43 3.92
C VAL A 66 -11.92 17.39 4.36
N ARG A 67 -12.84 17.39 3.41
CA ARG A 67 -14.24 17.12 3.71
C ARG A 67 -14.46 15.63 3.98
N TRP A 68 -15.44 15.29 4.79
CA TRP A 68 -15.73 13.88 5.12
C TRP A 68 -16.10 13.04 3.89
N ASP A 69 -16.84 13.61 2.93
CA ASP A 69 -17.19 12.97 1.64
C ASP A 69 -15.98 12.60 0.77
N LYS A 70 -14.81 13.16 1.08
CA LYS A 70 -13.54 12.89 0.40
C LYS A 70 -12.62 11.96 1.18
N VAL A 71 -13.04 11.45 2.33
CA VAL A 71 -12.35 10.36 3.04
C VAL A 71 -13.00 9.04 2.65
N VAL A 72 -12.23 8.18 1.98
CA VAL A 72 -12.74 6.90 1.48
C VAL A 72 -12.55 5.75 2.47
N SER A 73 -11.63 5.91 3.43
CA SER A 73 -11.32 4.88 4.42
C SER A 73 -10.72 5.47 5.68
N PHE A 74 -11.14 4.90 6.82
CA PHE A 74 -10.58 5.13 8.15
C PHE A 74 -9.93 3.83 8.63
N MET A 75 -8.66 3.89 8.99
CA MET A 75 -7.87 2.74 9.45
C MET A 75 -7.54 2.92 10.94
N PRO A 76 -8.08 2.10 11.85
CA PRO A 76 -7.74 2.19 13.26
C PRO A 76 -6.32 1.67 13.53
N PHE A 77 -5.60 2.36 14.43
CA PHE A 77 -4.34 1.89 15.00
C PHE A 77 -4.42 1.97 16.52
N SER A 78 -3.50 1.34 17.25
CA SER A 78 -3.49 1.42 18.72
C SER A 78 -3.14 2.83 19.22
N ASP A 79 -2.28 3.55 18.50
CA ASP A 79 -1.74 4.86 18.85
C ASP A 79 -2.31 6.02 18.02
N GLY A 80 -3.30 5.74 17.18
CA GLY A 80 -3.86 6.76 16.30
C GLY A 80 -4.81 6.26 15.23
N ILE A 81 -4.92 7.04 14.15
CA ILE A 81 -5.84 6.78 13.05
C ILE A 81 -5.18 7.08 11.70
N GLY A 82 -5.44 6.20 10.72
CA GLY A 82 -5.12 6.42 9.33
C GLY A 82 -6.33 6.90 8.54
N ILE A 83 -6.11 7.80 7.58
CA ILE A 83 -7.12 8.19 6.61
C ILE A 83 -6.59 7.99 5.19
N GLN A 84 -7.48 7.57 4.30
CA GLN A 84 -7.23 7.60 2.86
C GLN A 84 -8.21 8.55 2.20
N ARG A 85 -7.69 9.38 1.28
CA ARG A 85 -8.48 10.41 0.60
C ARG A 85 -8.85 9.94 -0.81
N ASP A 86 -9.96 10.45 -1.32
CA ASP A 86 -10.42 10.33 -2.69
C ASP A 86 -9.51 11.13 -3.65
N ALA A 87 -8.29 10.66 -3.85
CA ALA A 87 -7.44 11.08 -4.95
C ALA A 87 -6.60 9.90 -5.42
N MET A 88 -6.54 9.68 -6.74
CA MET A 88 -5.87 8.52 -7.36
C MET A 88 -4.40 8.34 -6.94
N THR A 89 -3.74 9.40 -6.47
CA THR A 89 -2.34 9.39 -6.01
C THR A 89 -2.18 9.70 -4.52
N ALA A 90 -3.26 9.86 -3.76
CA ALA A 90 -3.16 10.18 -2.34
C ALA A 90 -2.65 8.98 -1.55
N LYS A 91 -1.40 9.09 -1.10
CA LYS A 91 -0.85 8.18 -0.10
C LYS A 91 -1.70 8.23 1.18
N PRO A 92 -2.00 7.08 1.81
CA PRO A 92 -2.60 7.03 3.14
C PRO A 92 -1.80 7.89 4.13
N GLN A 93 -2.51 8.62 4.98
CA GLN A 93 -1.89 9.44 6.02
C GLN A 93 -2.24 8.86 7.38
N TYR A 94 -1.24 8.73 8.25
CA TYR A 94 -1.39 8.21 9.59
C TYR A 94 -1.12 9.34 10.59
N PHE A 95 -2.03 9.52 11.54
CA PHE A 95 -1.93 10.49 12.62
C PHE A 95 -1.75 9.74 13.92
N ILE A 96 -0.65 10.01 14.61
CA ILE A 96 -0.37 9.47 15.95
C ILE A 96 -0.97 10.45 16.95
N THR A 97 -2.01 10.02 17.67
CA THR A 97 -2.72 10.81 18.68
C THR A 97 -2.41 10.35 20.10
N GLY A 98 -1.81 9.17 20.26
CA GLY A 98 -1.56 8.53 21.55
C GLY A 98 -2.73 7.69 22.07
N ASP A 99 -3.94 7.93 21.57
CA ASP A 99 -5.14 7.14 21.82
C ASP A 99 -5.88 6.91 20.49
N GLY A 100 -5.69 5.71 19.94
CA GLY A 100 -6.28 5.34 18.66
C GLY A 100 -7.77 5.00 18.73
N TRP A 101 -8.24 4.48 19.87
CA TRP A 101 -9.66 4.15 20.06
C TRP A 101 -10.50 5.43 20.09
N PHE A 102 -10.07 6.42 20.86
CA PHE A 102 -10.73 7.73 20.92
C PHE A 102 -10.70 8.41 19.55
N ALA A 103 -9.54 8.45 18.89
CA ALA A 103 -9.40 9.10 17.57
C ALA A 103 -10.31 8.46 16.51
N TYR A 104 -10.38 7.13 16.47
CA TYR A 104 -11.26 6.40 15.56
C TYR A 104 -12.73 6.74 15.80
N ASN A 105 -13.21 6.61 17.03
CA ASN A 105 -14.61 6.86 17.36
C ASN A 105 -15.02 8.31 17.12
N LEU A 106 -14.17 9.26 17.49
CA LEU A 106 -14.41 10.68 17.24
C LEU A 106 -14.57 10.95 15.75
N VAL A 107 -13.64 10.46 14.93
CA VAL A 107 -13.62 10.74 13.49
C VAL A 107 -14.78 10.04 12.77
N VAL A 108 -14.99 8.75 13.00
CA VAL A 108 -16.03 7.97 12.31
C VAL A 108 -17.43 8.46 12.68
N ASN A 109 -17.68 8.69 13.96
CA ASN A 109 -18.99 9.19 14.38
C ASN A 109 -19.23 10.61 13.84
N THR A 110 -18.21 11.48 13.81
CA THR A 110 -18.37 12.82 13.22
C THR A 110 -18.61 12.76 11.71
N ALA A 111 -17.92 11.87 11.00
CA ALA A 111 -18.11 11.68 9.56
C ALA A 111 -19.52 11.19 9.21
N ASN A 112 -20.18 10.43 10.11
CA ASN A 112 -21.55 9.96 9.94
C ASN A 112 -22.63 11.00 10.29
N LEU A 113 -22.27 12.13 10.90
CA LEU A 113 -23.21 13.20 11.25
C LEU A 113 -23.49 14.18 10.10
N GLY A 114 -22.62 14.21 9.08
CA GLY A 114 -22.67 15.15 7.95
C GLY A 114 -23.18 14.52 6.67
#